data_AF-A0A6P5SVS9-F1
#
_entry.id   AF-A0A6P5SVS9-F1
#
_cell.length_a   1.000
_cell.length_b   1.000
_cell.length_c   1.000
_cell.angle_alpha   90.00
_cell.angle_beta   90.00
_cell.angle_gamma   90.00
#
_symmetry.space_group_name_H-M   'P 1'
#
loop_
_entity.id
_entity.type
_entity.pdbx_description
1 polymer ?
#
loop_
_entity_poly.entity_id
_entity_poly.type
_entity_poly.pdbx_seq_one_letter_code
_entity_poly.pdbx_strand_id
1 'polypeptide(L)'
;MGAKTMNMILAIAVAVFMLHGTDAAEYTVGDDLGWTIPPGGAATYASWAAEHSLVVNDFLIFNFAVGEQDLALVTKEDFDACNTAEPLVVFKEPGEFQFIKEGTFYLTCTFAGHCAKGQKIALYFAPTASPSPS
;
A
#
# COMPACT_ATOMS: atom_id res chain seq x y z
N MET A 1 -22.39 0.65 -61.95
CA MET A 1 -21.07 0.90 -61.30
C MET A 1 -21.06 2.35 -60.84
N GLY A 2 -20.85 2.71 -59.59
CA GLY A 2 -20.55 1.97 -58.37
C GLY A 2 -20.85 2.87 -57.16
N ALA A 3 -21.18 2.25 -56.02
CA ALA A 3 -21.46 2.91 -54.76
C ALA A 3 -20.17 3.51 -54.17
N LYS A 4 -20.24 4.73 -53.64
CA LYS A 4 -19.20 5.30 -52.78
C LYS A 4 -19.41 4.76 -51.36
N THR A 5 -18.62 3.78 -50.96
CA THR A 5 -18.58 3.28 -49.57
C THR A 5 -17.84 4.28 -48.69
N MET A 6 -18.52 4.73 -47.63
CA MET A 6 -18.00 5.56 -46.56
C MET A 6 -17.20 4.68 -45.59
N ASN A 7 -15.90 4.94 -45.42
CA ASN A 7 -15.07 4.23 -44.43
C ASN A 7 -15.43 4.71 -43.02
N MET A 8 -16.18 3.90 -42.27
CA MET A 8 -16.33 4.04 -40.83
C MET A 8 -15.19 3.27 -40.15
N ILE A 9 -14.21 3.99 -39.63
CA ILE A 9 -13.13 3.39 -38.83
C ILE A 9 -13.74 2.98 -37.49
N LEU A 10 -13.89 1.67 -37.28
CA LEU A 10 -14.28 1.09 -36.00
C LEU A 10 -13.08 1.16 -35.05
N ALA A 11 -13.07 2.12 -34.13
CA ALA A 11 -12.13 2.15 -33.02
C ALA A 11 -12.54 1.04 -32.04
N ILE A 12 -11.87 -0.10 -32.10
CA ILE A 12 -12.00 -1.17 -31.10
C ILE A 12 -11.31 -0.67 -29.83
N ALA A 13 -12.08 -0.19 -28.86
CA ALA A 13 -11.59 0.01 -27.50
C ALA A 13 -11.29 -1.37 -26.91
N VAL A 14 -10.02 -1.79 -26.94
CA VAL A 14 -9.58 -2.99 -26.23
C VAL A 14 -9.60 -2.66 -24.76
N ALA A 15 -10.67 -3.03 -24.07
CA ALA A 15 -10.66 -3.12 -22.62
C ALA A 15 -9.67 -4.23 -22.26
N VAL A 16 -8.46 -3.84 -21.83
CA VAL A 16 -7.48 -4.77 -21.27
C VAL A 16 -8.05 -5.20 -19.92
N PHE A 17 -8.77 -6.33 -19.91
CA PHE A 17 -9.09 -7.01 -18.67
C PHE A 17 -7.78 -7.53 -18.10
N MET A 18 -7.22 -6.82 -17.12
CA MET A 18 -6.11 -7.34 -16.34
C MET A 18 -6.62 -8.56 -15.58
N LEU A 19 -6.26 -9.74 -16.09
CA LEU A 19 -6.39 -10.99 -15.37
C LEU A 19 -5.34 -10.96 -14.25
N HIS A 20 -5.74 -10.55 -13.04
CA HIS A 20 -4.90 -10.72 -11.87
C HIS A 20 -4.77 -12.22 -11.61
N GLY A 21 -3.52 -12.71 -11.62
CA GLY A 21 -3.20 -14.08 -11.20
C GLY A 21 -3.59 -14.31 -9.74
N THR A 22 -3.77 -15.57 -9.38
CA THR A 22 -4.26 -16.03 -8.06
C THR A 22 -3.19 -16.03 -6.96
N ASP A 23 -2.06 -15.34 -7.17
CA ASP A 23 -0.96 -15.27 -6.21
C ASP A 23 -0.99 -13.93 -5.47
N ALA A 24 -0.74 -13.97 -4.16
CA ALA A 24 -0.60 -12.77 -3.35
C ALA A 24 0.54 -11.90 -3.89
N ALA A 25 0.28 -10.60 -4.07
CA ALA A 25 1.29 -9.68 -4.56
C ALA A 25 2.22 -9.23 -3.42
N GLU A 26 3.47 -8.95 -3.77
CA GLU A 26 4.47 -8.41 -2.85
C GLU A 26 4.76 -6.94 -3.19
N TYR A 27 4.76 -6.07 -2.18
CA TYR A 27 5.04 -4.64 -2.35
C TYR A 27 6.12 -4.20 -1.35
N THR A 28 7.19 -3.58 -1.86
CA THR A 28 8.21 -2.97 -0.99
C THR A 28 7.81 -1.54 -0.65
N VAL A 29 7.53 -1.28 0.63
CA VAL A 29 7.04 0.02 1.09
C VAL A 29 8.10 1.10 0.90
N GLY A 30 7.76 2.13 0.13
CA GLY A 30 8.67 3.24 -0.19
C GLY A 30 9.69 2.92 -1.29
N ASP A 31 9.57 1.78 -1.96
CA ASP A 31 10.45 1.37 -3.06
C ASP A 31 11.94 1.44 -2.63
N ASP A 32 12.77 2.13 -3.41
CA ASP A 32 14.21 2.31 -3.13
C ASP A 32 14.48 3.13 -1.84
N LEU A 33 13.51 3.93 -1.36
CA LEU A 33 13.65 4.69 -0.13
C LEU A 33 13.56 3.79 1.12
N GLY A 34 12.77 2.71 1.04
CA GLY A 34 12.43 1.87 2.18
C GLY A 34 11.63 2.61 3.27
N TRP A 35 11.67 2.08 4.49
CA TRP A 35 10.97 2.61 5.67
C TRP A 35 11.92 3.45 6.56
N THR A 36 11.87 4.77 6.38
CA THR A 36 12.71 5.75 7.08
C THR A 36 11.95 7.07 7.26
N ILE A 37 12.58 8.08 7.85
CA ILE A 37 12.02 9.44 7.83
C ILE A 37 12.10 9.97 6.39
N PRO A 38 10.96 10.19 5.71
CA PRO A 38 10.98 10.56 4.31
C PRO A 38 11.34 12.05 4.15
N PRO A 39 12.17 12.43 3.17
CA PRO A 39 12.52 13.83 2.92
C PRO A 39 11.32 14.68 2.49
N GLY A 40 10.29 14.07 1.88
CA GLY A 40 9.03 14.72 1.50
C GLY A 40 7.97 14.76 2.60
N GLY A 41 8.31 14.34 3.83
CA GLY A 41 7.35 14.21 4.92
C GLY A 41 6.28 13.16 4.66
N ALA A 42 5.14 13.26 5.35
CA ALA A 42 4.08 12.24 5.31
C ALA A 42 3.49 12.01 3.90
N ALA A 43 3.64 12.97 2.99
CA ALA A 43 3.17 12.86 1.61
C ALA A 43 3.86 11.71 0.86
N THR A 44 5.12 11.40 1.16
CA THR A 44 5.87 10.33 0.47
C THR A 44 5.17 8.97 0.60
N TYR A 45 4.89 8.52 1.82
CA TYR A 45 4.22 7.24 2.02
C TYR A 45 2.72 7.28 1.70
N ALA A 46 2.08 8.45 1.81
CA ALA A 46 0.70 8.61 1.36
C ALA A 46 0.56 8.48 -0.16
N SER A 47 1.49 9.03 -0.93
CA SER A 47 1.56 8.88 -2.39
C SER A 47 1.85 7.43 -2.77
N TRP A 48 2.84 6.80 -2.14
CA TRP A 48 3.13 5.38 -2.35
C TRP A 48 1.87 4.52 -2.11
N ALA A 49 1.18 4.71 -0.98
CA ALA A 49 -0.05 3.97 -0.68
C ALA A 49 -1.17 4.21 -1.72
N ALA A 50 -1.23 5.40 -2.33
CA ALA A 50 -2.24 5.73 -3.34
C ALA A 50 -1.95 5.13 -4.72
N GLU A 51 -0.69 4.76 -4.99
CA GLU A 51 -0.27 4.14 -6.26
C GLU A 51 -0.53 2.64 -6.30
N HIS A 52 -0.75 2.01 -5.14
CA HIS A 52 -0.95 0.57 -5.01
C HIS A 52 -2.39 0.21 -4.64
N SER A 53 -2.95 -0.78 -5.36
CA SER A 53 -4.27 -1.35 -5.07
C SER A 53 -4.09 -2.64 -4.29
N LEU A 54 -4.02 -2.53 -2.96
CA LEU A 54 -3.76 -3.66 -2.07
C LEU A 54 -5.03 -4.47 -1.81
N VAL A 55 -4.90 -5.80 -1.82
CA VAL A 55 -5.98 -6.73 -1.50
C VAL A 55 -5.57 -7.66 -0.35
N VAL A 56 -6.56 -8.22 0.35
CA VAL A 56 -6.32 -9.20 1.42
C VAL A 56 -5.37 -10.31 0.95
N ASN A 57 -4.47 -10.73 1.83
CA ASN A 57 -3.38 -11.68 1.61
C ASN A 57 -2.16 -11.16 0.85
N ASP A 58 -2.16 -9.93 0.32
CA ASP A 58 -0.95 -9.29 -0.18
C ASP A 58 0.09 -9.14 0.94
N PHE A 59 1.36 -9.10 0.53
CA PHE A 59 2.53 -8.97 1.38
C PHE A 59 3.16 -7.59 1.23
N LEU A 60 3.44 -6.96 2.37
CA LEU A 60 4.15 -5.69 2.46
C LEU A 60 5.53 -5.93 3.05
N ILE A 61 6.57 -5.55 2.31
CA ILE A 61 7.95 -5.64 2.75
C ILE A 61 8.37 -4.29 3.32
N PHE A 62 8.66 -4.26 4.61
CA PHE A 62 9.20 -3.10 5.31
C PHE A 62 10.69 -3.29 5.56
N ASN A 63 11.50 -2.60 4.76
CA ASN A 63 12.95 -2.58 4.92
C ASN A 63 13.38 -1.36 5.73
N PHE A 64 14.06 -1.58 6.86
CA PHE A 64 14.58 -0.52 7.72
C PHE A 64 15.79 -0.98 8.54
N ALA A 65 16.57 -0.02 9.03
CA ALA A 65 17.73 -0.27 9.88
C ALA A 65 17.31 -0.60 11.32
N VAL A 66 17.65 -1.82 11.75
CA VAL A 66 17.38 -2.31 13.10
C VAL A 66 18.02 -1.39 14.13
N GLY A 67 17.25 -0.99 15.14
CA GLY A 67 17.70 -0.12 16.22
C GLY A 67 17.65 1.39 15.90
N GLU A 68 17.33 1.77 14.66
CA GLU A 68 17.08 3.17 14.26
C GLU A 68 15.63 3.42 13.86
N GLN A 69 14.95 2.40 13.33
CA GLN A 69 13.52 2.43 13.06
C GLN A 69 12.85 1.17 13.59
N ASP A 70 11.53 1.27 13.75
CA ASP A 70 10.63 0.14 13.97
C ASP A 70 9.36 0.31 13.12
N LEU A 71 8.49 -0.68 13.19
CA LEU A 71 7.17 -0.64 12.60
C LEU A 71 6.12 -0.91 13.67
N ALA A 72 5.20 0.03 13.88
CA ALA A 72 4.12 -0.11 14.85
C ALA A 72 2.76 0.03 14.17
N LEU A 73 1.85 -0.88 14.50
CA LEU A 73 0.43 -0.75 14.19
C LEU A 73 -0.23 0.06 15.30
N VAL A 74 -0.98 1.09 14.93
CA VAL A 74 -1.63 2.01 15.88
C VAL A 74 -3.10 2.22 15.50
N THR A 75 -3.86 2.85 16.40
CA THR A 75 -5.22 3.31 16.07
C THR A 75 -5.16 4.49 15.08
N LYS A 76 -6.29 4.80 14.43
CA LYS A 76 -6.37 6.00 13.58
C LYS A 76 -6.08 7.28 14.38
N GLU A 77 -6.61 7.38 15.60
CA GLU A 77 -6.43 8.55 16.46
C GLU A 77 -4.96 8.75 16.82
N ASP A 78 -4.29 7.68 17.25
CA ASP A 78 -2.86 7.70 17.57
C ASP A 78 -1.99 8.00 16.36
N PHE A 79 -2.36 7.44 15.20
CA PHE A 79 -1.72 7.77 13.93
C PHE A 79 -1.81 9.26 13.64
N ASP A 80 -3.02 9.85 13.67
CA ASP A 80 -3.25 11.27 13.38
C ASP A 80 -2.48 12.18 14.34
N ALA A 81 -2.49 11.85 15.64
CA ALA A 81 -1.79 12.59 16.68
C ALA A 81 -0.28 12.30 16.77
N CYS A 82 0.22 11.29 16.05
CA CYS A 82 1.54 10.71 16.27
C CYS A 82 1.79 10.30 17.74
N ASN A 83 0.76 9.81 18.42
CA ASN A 83 0.87 9.22 19.73
C ASN A 83 1.40 7.79 19.58
N THR A 84 2.55 7.50 20.18
CA THR A 84 3.22 6.20 20.10
C THR A 84 3.42 5.58 21.49
N ALA A 85 2.70 6.09 22.50
CA ALA A 85 2.82 5.61 23.88
C ALA A 85 2.26 4.20 24.07
N GLU A 86 1.14 3.87 23.41
CA GLU A 86 0.45 2.58 23.55
C GLU A 86 0.10 2.00 22.16
N PRO A 87 1.10 1.58 21.36
CA PRO A 87 0.86 0.96 20.07
C PRO A 87 0.14 -0.38 20.23
N LEU A 88 -0.65 -0.77 19.23
CA LEU A 88 -1.35 -2.06 19.23
C LEU A 88 -0.37 -3.22 19.10
N VAL A 89 0.65 -3.06 18.24
CA VAL A 89 1.74 -4.01 17.99
C VAL A 89 2.99 -3.24 17.58
N VAL A 90 4.18 -3.73 17.95
CA VAL A 90 5.47 -3.20 17.49
C VAL A 90 6.36 -4.32 16.98
N PHE A 91 6.96 -4.12 15.81
CA PHE A 91 7.96 -4.97 15.19
C PHE A 91 9.29 -4.22 15.13
N LYS A 92 10.32 -4.78 15.78
CA LYS A 92 11.65 -4.18 15.88
C LYS A 92 12.62 -4.60 14.77
N GLU A 93 12.22 -5.62 14.00
CA GLU A 93 12.99 -6.17 12.90
C GLU A 93 12.27 -5.88 11.58
N PRO A 94 13.00 -5.59 10.49
CA PRO A 94 12.41 -5.50 9.16
C PRO A 94 11.88 -6.86 8.73
N GLY A 95 10.96 -6.85 7.77
CA GLY A 95 10.39 -8.09 7.29
C GLY A 95 9.20 -7.94 6.37
N GLU A 96 8.60 -9.08 6.09
CA GLU A 96 7.43 -9.25 5.24
C GLU A 96 6.19 -9.45 6.11
N PHE A 97 5.13 -8.70 5.80
CA PHE A 97 3.91 -8.66 6.59
C PHE A 97 2.70 -8.94 5.71
N GLN A 98 1.96 -9.99 6.05
CA GLN A 98 0.72 -10.34 5.38
C GLN A 98 -0.50 -9.72 6.07
N PHE A 99 -1.36 -9.07 5.30
CA PHE A 99 -2.60 -8.48 5.82
C PHE A 99 -3.79 -9.37 5.47
N ILE A 100 -4.26 -10.14 6.45
CA ILE A 100 -5.33 -11.15 6.29
C ILE A 100 -6.75 -10.61 6.53
N LYS A 101 -6.90 -9.30 6.74
CA LYS A 101 -8.19 -8.63 6.96
C LYS A 101 -8.31 -7.41 6.07
N GLU A 102 -9.50 -7.19 5.56
CA GLU A 102 -9.86 -5.97 4.83
C GLU A 102 -9.96 -4.77 5.78
N GLY A 103 -9.83 -3.57 5.20
CA GLY A 103 -9.94 -2.30 5.92
C GLY A 103 -8.65 -1.49 5.91
N THR A 104 -8.65 -0.39 6.68
CA THR A 104 -7.50 0.51 6.77
C THR A 104 -6.65 0.20 7.99
N PHE A 105 -5.35 0.02 7.78
CA PHE A 105 -4.35 -0.15 8.83
C PHE A 105 -3.45 1.08 8.87
N TYR A 106 -3.12 1.50 10.08
CA TYR A 106 -2.32 2.70 10.33
C TYR A 106 -1.00 2.31 10.95
N LEU A 107 0.10 2.51 10.24
CA LEU A 107 1.43 2.13 10.67
C LEU A 107 2.33 3.35 10.83
N THR A 108 3.25 3.29 11.79
CA THR A 108 4.18 4.38 12.09
C THR A 108 5.45 3.86 12.76
N CYS A 109 6.46 4.71 12.88
CA CYS A 109 7.67 4.46 13.68
C CYS A 109 7.53 5.14 15.05
N THR A 110 7.87 4.43 16.12
CA THR A 110 7.74 4.88 17.52
C THR A 110 8.95 5.68 18.01
N PHE A 111 10.05 5.69 17.25
CA PHE A 111 11.23 6.48 17.58
C PHE A 111 10.90 7.97 17.60
N ALA A 112 11.47 8.68 18.59
CA ALA A 112 11.09 10.05 18.91
C ALA A 112 11.18 10.99 17.70
N GLY A 113 10.03 11.56 17.32
CA GLY A 113 9.91 12.51 16.21
C GLY A 113 9.82 11.88 14.81
N HIS A 114 9.95 10.56 14.65
CA HIS A 114 9.88 9.91 13.34
C HIS A 114 8.50 10.03 12.70
N CYS A 115 7.43 9.65 13.43
CA CYS A 115 6.05 9.82 12.99
C CYS A 115 5.73 11.26 12.57
N ALA A 116 6.09 12.24 13.43
CA ALA A 116 5.80 13.65 13.20
C ALA A 116 6.54 14.23 11.99
N LYS A 117 7.71 13.67 11.66
CA LYS A 117 8.48 13.99 10.44
C LYS A 117 7.98 13.23 9.20
N GLY A 118 6.95 12.41 9.34
CA GLY A 118 6.27 11.78 8.22
C GLY A 118 6.53 10.28 8.03
N GLN A 119 7.25 9.61 8.93
CA GLN A 119 7.42 8.16 8.89
C GLN A 119 6.15 7.46 9.40
N LYS A 120 5.08 7.55 8.60
CA LYS A 120 3.75 7.01 8.88
C LYS A 120 3.03 6.69 7.57
N ILE A 121 2.26 5.62 7.54
CA ILE A 121 1.50 5.17 6.37
C ILE A 121 0.12 4.64 6.74
N ALA A 122 -0.88 4.94 5.93
CA ALA A 122 -2.21 4.35 6.02
C ALA A 122 -2.44 3.46 4.79
N LEU A 123 -2.74 2.18 5.02
CA LEU A 123 -2.88 1.18 3.98
C LEU A 123 -4.30 0.63 3.97
N TYR A 124 -5.00 0.75 2.84
CA TYR A 124 -6.31 0.15 2.67
C TYR A 124 -6.20 -1.17 1.91
N PHE A 125 -6.67 -2.25 2.51
CA PHE A 125 -6.76 -3.56 1.87
C PHE A 125 -8.21 -3.85 1.49
N ALA A 126 -8.46 -4.04 0.20
CA ALA A 126 -9.77 -4.45 -0.30
C ALA A 126 -9.96 -5.98 -0.13
N PRO A 127 -11.20 -6.48 0.00
CA PRO A 127 -11.44 -7.92 -0.05
C PRO A 127 -10.92 -8.50 -1.38
N THR A 128 -10.32 -9.69 -1.32
CA THR A 128 -10.01 -10.44 -2.54
C THR A 128 -11.30 -10.74 -3.29
N ALA A 129 -11.34 -10.46 -4.59
CA ALA A 129 -12.47 -10.88 -5.42
C ALA A 129 -12.58 -12.41 -5.34
N SER A 130 -13.72 -12.91 -4.85
CA SER A 130 -14.01 -14.34 -4.94
C SER A 130 -13.94 -14.76 -6.40
N PRO A 131 -13.29 -15.88 -6.75
CA PRO A 131 -13.40 -16.40 -8.11
C PRO A 131 -14.89 -16.64 -8.38
N SER A 132 -15.38 -16.03 -9.46
CA SER A 132 -16.76 -16.23 -9.88
C SER A 132 -16.96 -17.74 -10.12
N PRO A 133 -17.97 -18.39 -9.51
CA PRO A 133 -18.22 -19.80 -9.79
C PRO A 133 -18.53 -19.94 -11.28
N SER A 134 -17.77 -20.81 -11.96
CA SER A 134 -18.03 -21.21 -13.34
C SER A 134 -19.28 -22.08 -13.45
#